data_AF-A0A842YDG2-F1
#
_entry.id   AF-A0A842YDG2-F1
#
_cell.length_a   1.000
_cell.length_b   1.000
_cell.length_c   1.000
_cell.angle_alpha   90.00
_cell.angle_beta   90.00
_cell.angle_gamma   90.00
#
_symmetry.space_group_name_H-M   'P 1'
#
loop_
_entity.id
_entity.type
_entity.pdbx_description
1 polymer ?
#
loop_
_entity_poly.entity_id
_entity_poly.type
_entity_poly.pdbx_seq_one_letter_code
_entity_poly.pdbx_strand_id
1 'polypeptide(L)'
;MSDDIDTRLSAMYHSEQISAYIVSKLPSGQLATGWIEQGLLTKGLPGNLQDKNNHETLVIPIDRFARLAREYEYEVGFGLFILGEQGSNRLKLVTILKSSKTNSFEAIGFKSDCIQTQELFNTISRLLSEKSTAVIDTDPNLDYIEELLSAAADGDVRHLLSLSLPVDKQKTASWIQKLLKSDLKSEAVIAQYGQPHQISSTILLISRWLLGLDIFR
;
A
#
# COMPACT_ATOMS: atom_id res chain seq x y z
N MET A 1 12.35 -16.53 -6.04
CA MET A 1 12.02 -15.86 -7.31
C MET A 1 11.99 -14.35 -7.10
N SER A 2 13.08 -13.78 -6.57
CA SER A 2 13.28 -12.32 -6.48
C SER A 2 13.63 -11.72 -7.85
N ASP A 3 14.23 -12.54 -8.74
CA ASP A 3 14.73 -12.17 -10.07
C ASP A 3 13.71 -11.47 -10.98
N ASP A 4 12.40 -11.69 -10.78
CA ASP A 4 11.35 -11.13 -11.63
C ASP A 4 11.00 -9.68 -11.25
N ILE A 5 10.97 -9.35 -9.95
CA ILE A 5 10.69 -7.98 -9.49
C ILE A 5 11.85 -7.05 -9.84
N ASP A 6 13.09 -7.50 -9.63
CA ASP A 6 14.29 -6.72 -9.92
C ASP A 6 14.39 -6.40 -11.42
N THR A 7 14.08 -7.39 -12.27
CA THR A 7 14.06 -7.21 -13.73
C THR A 7 12.98 -6.22 -14.16
N ARG A 8 11.76 -6.31 -13.60
CA ARG A 8 10.65 -5.39 -13.91
C ARG A 8 10.94 -3.96 -13.46
N LEU A 9 11.45 -3.76 -12.25
CA LEU A 9 11.84 -2.43 -11.74
C LEU A 9 12.98 -1.83 -12.57
N SER A 10 13.97 -2.66 -12.94
CA SER A 10 15.04 -2.24 -13.85
C SER A 10 14.48 -1.82 -15.21
N ALA A 11 13.56 -2.59 -15.80
CA ALA A 11 12.92 -2.22 -17.07
C ALA A 11 12.11 -0.91 -16.96
N MET A 12 11.35 -0.72 -15.88
CA MET A 12 10.60 0.51 -15.60
C MET A 12 11.53 1.72 -15.43
N TYR A 13 12.69 1.54 -14.81
CA TYR A 13 13.68 2.59 -14.64
C TYR A 13 14.33 2.99 -15.98
N HIS A 14 14.79 2.03 -16.78
CA HIS A 14 15.41 2.30 -18.08
C HIS A 14 14.44 2.83 -19.14
N SER A 15 13.13 2.58 -18.95
CA SER A 15 12.06 3.17 -19.78
C SER A 15 11.53 4.50 -19.22
N GLU A 16 12.18 5.05 -18.20
CA GLU A 16 11.83 6.34 -17.57
C GLU A 16 10.41 6.39 -16.97
N GLN A 17 9.79 5.23 -16.74
CA GLN A 17 8.49 5.14 -16.05
C GLN A 17 8.64 5.44 -14.55
N ILE A 18 9.76 5.05 -13.96
CA ILE A 18 10.15 5.40 -12.59
C ILE A 18 11.51 6.11 -12.60
N SER A 19 11.67 7.07 -11.71
CA SER A 19 12.89 7.91 -11.67
C SER A 19 13.96 7.37 -10.72
N ALA A 20 13.57 6.52 -9.77
CA ALA A 20 14.50 5.86 -8.86
C ALA A 20 13.88 4.60 -8.25
N TYR A 21 14.71 3.61 -7.91
CA TYR A 21 14.31 2.47 -7.07
C TYR A 21 15.45 1.90 -6.22
N ILE A 22 15.08 1.27 -5.11
CA ILE A 22 15.92 0.43 -4.24
C ILE A 22 15.17 -0.86 -3.94
N VAL A 23 15.87 -1.99 -4.00
CA VAL A 23 15.42 -3.26 -3.42
C VAL A 23 16.47 -3.71 -2.41
N SER A 24 16.04 -3.96 -1.19
CA SER A 24 16.90 -4.38 -0.09
C SER A 24 16.26 -5.51 0.70
N LYS A 25 17.08 -6.47 1.12
CA LYS A 25 16.69 -7.50 2.07
C LYS A 25 16.54 -6.91 3.46
N LEU A 26 15.43 -7.23 4.12
CA LEU A 26 15.21 -6.90 5.52
C LEU A 26 15.93 -7.93 6.39
N PRO A 27 16.74 -7.52 7.38
CA PRO A 27 17.29 -8.44 8.36
C PRO A 27 16.18 -9.04 9.24
N SER A 28 16.46 -10.23 9.78
CA SER A 28 15.61 -10.89 10.77
C SER A 28 15.75 -10.20 12.12
N GLY A 29 14.63 -9.94 12.80
CA GLY A 29 14.61 -9.29 14.11
C GLY A 29 14.70 -7.76 14.02
N GLN A 30 15.47 -7.14 14.91
CA GLN A 30 15.59 -5.67 14.99
C GLN A 30 16.38 -5.10 13.81
N LEU A 31 15.89 -3.99 13.26
CA LEU A 31 16.55 -3.29 12.16
C LEU A 31 17.69 -2.41 12.71
N ALA A 32 18.95 -2.78 12.47
CA ALA A 32 20.09 -1.94 12.80
C ALA A 32 20.11 -0.65 11.95
N THR A 33 20.85 0.37 12.37
CA THR A 33 21.09 1.55 11.52
C THR A 33 21.88 1.15 10.27
N GLY A 34 21.49 1.66 9.09
CA GLY A 34 22.16 1.35 7.83
C GLY A 34 21.88 -0.06 7.26
N TRP A 35 20.79 -0.69 7.68
CA TRP A 35 20.43 -2.04 7.21
C TRP A 35 20.09 -2.08 5.72
N ILE A 36 19.61 -0.97 5.15
CA ILE A 36 19.27 -0.88 3.71
C ILE A 36 20.55 -1.02 2.88
N GLU A 37 21.63 -0.36 3.29
CA GLU A 37 22.93 -0.45 2.63
C GLU A 37 23.49 -1.87 2.71
N GLN A 38 23.39 -2.51 3.87
CA GLN A 38 23.92 -3.86 4.12
C GLN A 38 23.11 -4.95 3.43
N GLY A 39 21.79 -4.75 3.31
CA GLY A 39 20.86 -5.66 2.68
C GLY A 39 20.62 -5.38 1.19
N LEU A 40 21.30 -4.40 0.60
CA LEU A 40 21.04 -3.93 -0.75
C LEU A 40 21.17 -5.06 -1.78
N LEU A 41 20.11 -5.31 -2.53
CA LEU A 41 20.07 -6.31 -3.61
C LEU A 41 20.27 -5.64 -4.97
N THR A 42 19.46 -4.61 -5.25
CA THR A 42 19.54 -3.85 -6.49
C THR A 42 19.07 -2.42 -6.28
N LYS A 43 19.50 -1.51 -7.16
CA LYS A 43 19.08 -0.11 -7.19
C LYS A 43 19.17 0.46 -8.60
N GLY A 44 18.30 1.41 -8.91
CA GLY A 44 18.43 2.29 -10.06
C GLY A 44 18.16 3.71 -9.59
N LEU A 45 19.21 4.48 -9.34
CA LEU A 45 19.13 5.86 -8.89
C LEU A 45 20.44 6.59 -9.26
N PRO A 46 20.40 7.90 -9.55
CA PRO A 46 21.61 8.65 -9.84
C PRO A 46 22.46 8.82 -8.58
N GLY A 47 23.79 8.64 -8.73
CA GLY A 47 24.74 8.85 -7.64
C GLY A 47 24.80 7.71 -6.61
N ASN A 48 25.24 8.06 -5.40
CA ASN A 48 25.41 7.13 -4.29
C ASN A 48 24.18 7.08 -3.39
N LEU A 49 24.02 5.95 -2.68
CA LEU A 49 22.90 5.79 -1.74
C LEU A 49 22.98 6.81 -0.59
N GLN A 50 24.21 7.12 -0.15
CA GLN A 50 24.55 8.05 0.93
C GLN A 50 24.38 9.53 0.54
N ASP A 51 24.10 9.83 -0.73
CA ASP A 51 23.87 11.20 -1.15
C ASP A 51 22.64 11.76 -0.43
N LYS A 52 22.77 12.95 0.16
CA LYS A 52 21.74 13.56 1.02
C LYS A 52 20.34 13.50 0.39
N ASN A 53 20.22 13.84 -0.89
CA ASN A 53 18.95 13.82 -1.60
C ASN A 53 18.36 12.40 -1.71
N ASN A 54 19.17 11.39 -2.00
CA ASN A 54 18.72 10.00 -2.09
C ASN A 54 18.34 9.46 -0.71
N HIS A 55 19.07 9.87 0.33
CA HIS A 55 18.76 9.54 1.72
C HIS A 55 17.41 10.11 2.15
N GLU A 56 17.19 11.40 1.92
CA GLU A 56 15.96 12.11 2.32
C GLU A 56 14.73 11.67 1.53
N THR A 57 14.87 11.44 0.21
CA THR A 57 13.73 11.17 -0.67
C THR A 57 13.37 9.70 -0.83
N LEU A 58 14.28 8.78 -0.49
CA LEU A 58 14.10 7.35 -0.74
C LEU A 58 14.46 6.50 0.50
N VAL A 59 15.70 6.59 0.98
CA VAL A 59 16.21 5.67 2.02
C VAL A 59 15.49 5.85 3.37
N ILE A 60 15.38 7.07 3.87
CA ILE A 60 14.74 7.37 5.17
C ILE A 60 13.26 6.95 5.17
N PRO A 61 12.45 7.29 4.15
CA PRO A 61 11.08 6.80 4.08
C PRO A 61 10.95 5.27 4.08
N ILE A 62 11.80 4.55 3.33
CA ILE A 62 11.79 3.09 3.29
C ILE A 62 12.15 2.52 4.68
N ASP A 63 13.21 3.05 5.31
CA ASP A 63 13.65 2.64 6.66
C ASP A 63 12.54 2.84 7.69
N ARG A 64 11.91 4.02 7.70
CA ARG A 64 10.83 4.33 8.65
C ARG A 64 9.63 3.42 8.45
N PHE A 65 9.23 3.16 7.22
CA PHE A 65 8.11 2.25 6.96
C PHE A 65 8.43 0.81 7.35
N ALA A 66 9.63 0.31 7.05
CA ALA A 66 10.08 -1.01 7.46
C ALA A 66 10.09 -1.18 9.00
N ARG A 67 10.60 -0.18 9.73
CA ARG A 67 10.57 -0.16 11.19
C ARG A 67 9.16 -0.16 11.73
N LEU A 68 8.32 0.73 11.21
CA LEU A 68 6.91 0.81 11.60
C LEU A 68 6.23 -0.55 11.39
N ALA A 69 6.36 -1.14 10.20
CA ALA A 69 5.74 -2.43 9.92
C ALA A 69 6.24 -3.54 10.86
N ARG A 70 7.55 -3.58 11.17
CA ARG A 70 8.14 -4.54 12.13
C ARG A 70 7.69 -4.32 13.57
N GLU A 71 7.44 -3.09 13.99
CA GLU A 71 6.94 -2.77 15.33
C GLU A 71 5.50 -3.27 15.52
N TYR A 72 4.68 -3.20 14.48
CA TYR A 72 3.27 -3.59 14.55
C TYR A 72 3.03 -5.06 14.19
N GLU A 73 3.81 -5.65 13.30
CA GLU A 73 3.70 -7.06 12.92
C GLU A 73 5.08 -7.72 12.83
N TYR A 74 5.27 -8.78 13.62
CA TYR A 74 6.52 -9.56 13.62
C TYR A 74 6.76 -10.23 12.25
N GLU A 75 5.67 -10.65 11.60
CA GLU A 75 5.65 -11.24 10.26
C GLU A 75 4.79 -10.39 9.31
N VAL A 76 5.42 -9.41 8.67
CA VAL A 76 4.75 -8.60 7.64
C VAL A 76 4.53 -9.45 6.39
N GLY A 77 3.34 -10.03 6.23
CA GLY A 77 3.00 -10.80 5.02
C GLY A 77 3.15 -9.94 3.76
N PHE A 78 2.53 -8.76 3.79
CA PHE A 78 2.60 -7.76 2.74
C PHE A 78 2.30 -6.36 3.31
N GLY A 79 3.11 -5.36 2.97
CA GLY A 79 2.90 -3.97 3.35
C GLY A 79 3.08 -3.04 2.16
N LEU A 80 2.22 -2.04 2.02
CA LEU A 80 2.30 -1.01 0.98
C LEU A 80 2.14 0.36 1.61
N PHE A 81 3.03 1.27 1.26
CA PHE A 81 3.02 2.67 1.65
C PHE A 81 3.22 3.54 0.42
N ILE A 82 2.38 4.56 0.27
CA ILE A 82 2.49 5.52 -0.83
C ILE A 82 2.49 6.92 -0.22
N LEU A 83 3.51 7.71 -0.56
CA LEU A 83 3.67 9.09 -0.16
C LEU A 83 3.69 9.98 -1.39
N GLY A 84 2.92 11.06 -1.38
CA GLY A 84 2.84 12.03 -2.47
C GLY A 84 2.36 13.38 -1.95
N GLU A 85 2.50 14.40 -2.79
CA GLU A 85 2.04 15.74 -2.47
C GLU A 85 0.52 15.86 -2.55
N GLN A 86 -0.06 16.64 -1.64
CA GLN A 86 -1.49 16.90 -1.61
C GLN A 86 -1.94 17.58 -2.91
N GLY A 87 -2.97 17.03 -3.57
CA GLY A 87 -3.49 17.57 -4.84
C GLY A 87 -2.60 17.31 -6.06
N SER A 88 -1.45 16.63 -5.89
CA SER A 88 -0.60 16.26 -7.00
C SER A 88 -1.02 14.93 -7.62
N ASN A 89 -1.10 14.93 -8.95
CA ASN A 89 -1.29 13.71 -9.73
C ASN A 89 0.04 13.06 -10.12
N ARG A 90 1.18 13.59 -9.64
CA ARG A 90 2.55 13.20 -10.05
C ARG A 90 3.54 13.23 -8.86
N LEU A 91 4.67 12.55 -9.02
CA LEU A 91 5.73 12.33 -8.01
C LEU A 91 5.24 11.68 -6.72
N LYS A 92 5.31 10.35 -6.70
CA LYS A 92 4.95 9.53 -5.55
C LYS A 92 6.06 8.57 -5.21
N LEU A 93 6.40 8.52 -3.93
CA LEU A 93 7.20 7.46 -3.36
C LEU A 93 6.27 6.29 -3.05
N VAL A 94 6.64 5.11 -3.52
CA VAL A 94 5.99 3.85 -3.17
C VAL A 94 6.99 2.98 -2.44
N THR A 95 6.62 2.48 -1.26
CA THR A 95 7.38 1.50 -0.50
C THR A 95 6.54 0.24 -0.31
N ILE A 96 7.12 -0.92 -0.59
CA ILE A 96 6.51 -2.23 -0.48
C ILE A 96 7.38 -3.09 0.43
N LEU A 97 6.76 -3.78 1.38
CA LEU A 97 7.37 -4.84 2.17
C LEU A 97 6.73 -6.16 1.76
N LYS A 98 7.55 -7.11 1.30
CA LYS A 98 7.07 -8.42 0.84
C LYS A 98 7.72 -9.52 1.67
N SER A 99 6.91 -10.40 2.25
CA SER A 99 7.40 -11.66 2.79
C SER A 99 7.67 -12.65 1.65
N SER A 100 8.83 -13.29 1.68
CA SER A 100 9.12 -14.44 0.81
C SER A 100 8.85 -15.75 1.56
N LYS A 101 8.59 -16.82 0.80
CA LYS A 101 8.32 -18.18 1.32
C LYS A 101 9.41 -18.74 2.25
N THR A 102 10.59 -18.12 2.31
CA THR A 102 11.76 -18.55 3.09
C THR A 102 12.04 -17.70 4.33
N ASN A 103 11.05 -17.02 4.90
CA ASN A 103 11.21 -16.09 6.04
C ASN A 103 12.18 -14.91 5.77
N SER A 104 12.56 -14.68 4.51
CA SER A 104 13.26 -13.46 4.11
C SER A 104 12.24 -12.41 3.70
N PHE A 105 12.42 -11.18 4.19
CA PHE A 105 11.58 -10.05 3.83
C PHE A 105 12.36 -9.14 2.89
N GLU A 106 11.67 -8.53 1.94
CA GLU A 106 12.24 -7.56 1.02
C GLU A 106 11.53 -6.22 1.19
N ALA A 107 12.31 -5.15 1.23
CA ALA A 107 11.85 -3.79 1.11
C ALA A 107 12.16 -3.28 -0.30
N ILE A 108 11.12 -2.88 -1.00
CA ILE A 108 11.19 -2.29 -2.33
C ILE A 108 10.72 -0.86 -2.18
N GLY A 109 11.47 0.11 -2.69
CA GLY A 109 11.02 1.49 -2.76
C GLY A 109 11.29 2.08 -4.12
N PHE A 110 10.35 2.81 -4.69
CA PHE A 110 10.54 3.49 -5.98
C PHE A 110 9.79 4.81 -6.08
N LYS A 111 10.28 5.69 -6.95
CA LYS A 111 9.68 6.98 -7.27
C LYS A 111 8.98 6.97 -8.63
N SER A 112 7.73 7.38 -8.64
CA SER A 112 6.85 7.41 -9.82
C SER A 112 6.50 8.85 -10.18
N ASP A 113 7.45 9.53 -10.80
CA ASP A 113 7.34 10.95 -11.12
C ASP A 113 6.43 11.20 -12.33
N CYS A 114 6.27 10.18 -13.17
CA CYS A 114 5.61 10.26 -14.47
C CYS A 114 4.28 9.50 -14.54
N ILE A 115 3.87 8.80 -13.47
CA ILE A 115 2.71 7.88 -13.48
C ILE A 115 1.54 8.52 -12.73
N GLN A 116 0.36 8.52 -13.35
CA GLN A 116 -0.86 9.01 -12.68
C GLN A 116 -1.29 8.08 -11.54
N THR A 117 -2.09 8.57 -10.59
CA THR A 117 -2.56 7.79 -9.43
C THR A 117 -3.17 6.45 -9.80
N GLN A 118 -4.10 6.45 -10.74
CA GLN A 118 -4.84 5.26 -11.13
C GLN A 118 -3.91 4.24 -11.82
N GLU A 119 -3.08 4.71 -12.74
CA GLU A 119 -2.06 3.91 -13.42
C GLU A 119 -0.99 3.36 -12.46
N LEU A 120 -0.68 4.09 -11.39
CA LEU A 120 0.27 3.65 -10.37
C LEU A 120 -0.25 2.42 -9.62
N PHE A 121 -1.53 2.41 -9.24
CA PHE A 121 -2.13 1.25 -8.58
C PHE A 121 -2.15 0.03 -9.51
N ASN A 122 -2.46 0.22 -10.79
CA ASN A 122 -2.37 -0.86 -11.79
C ASN A 122 -0.93 -1.37 -11.94
N THR A 123 0.05 -0.47 -11.94
CA THR A 123 1.47 -0.80 -12.03
C THR A 123 1.93 -1.59 -10.82
N ILE A 124 1.55 -1.18 -9.61
CA ILE A 124 1.84 -1.89 -8.36
C ILE A 124 1.18 -3.27 -8.39
N SER A 125 -0.10 -3.35 -8.75
CA SER A 125 -0.83 -4.62 -8.83
C SER A 125 -0.14 -5.59 -9.80
N ARG A 126 0.26 -5.14 -10.98
CA ARG A 126 1.01 -5.94 -11.96
C ARG A 126 2.41 -6.34 -11.47
N LEU A 127 3.09 -5.45 -10.75
CA LEU A 127 4.39 -5.73 -10.14
C LEU A 127 4.29 -6.85 -9.10
N LEU A 128 3.19 -6.91 -8.37
CA LEU A 128 2.99 -7.83 -7.24
C LEU A 128 2.35 -9.16 -7.60
N SER A 129 1.39 -9.16 -8.53
CA SER A 129 0.54 -10.31 -8.82
C SER A 129 1.15 -11.32 -9.80
N GLU A 130 2.29 -11.00 -10.42
CA GLU A 130 2.95 -11.78 -11.49
C GLU A 130 2.06 -12.07 -12.72
N LYS A 131 0.79 -11.70 -12.69
CA LYS A 131 -0.20 -11.86 -13.76
C LYS A 131 -0.41 -10.53 -14.48
N SER A 132 -0.39 -10.58 -15.81
CA SER A 132 -0.86 -9.48 -16.63
C SER A 132 -2.37 -9.37 -16.46
N THR A 133 -2.84 -8.50 -15.57
CA THR A 133 -4.25 -8.13 -15.56
C THR A 133 -4.52 -7.22 -16.76
N ALA A 134 -5.56 -7.55 -17.54
CA ALA A 134 -6.10 -6.62 -18.51
C ALA A 134 -6.52 -5.35 -17.77
N VAL A 135 -6.14 -4.18 -18.28
CA VAL A 135 -6.63 -2.90 -17.76
C VAL A 135 -8.13 -2.88 -18.05
N ILE A 136 -8.95 -3.21 -17.06
CA ILE A 136 -10.38 -2.98 -17.12
C ILE A 136 -10.57 -1.58 -16.57
N ASP A 137 -10.64 -0.61 -17.48
CA ASP A 137 -11.11 0.74 -17.16
C ASP A 137 -12.63 0.64 -17.00
N THR A 138 -13.06 0.33 -15.79
CA THR A 138 -14.45 0.46 -15.38
C THR A 138 -14.47 1.27 -14.10
N ASP A 139 -15.21 2.38 -14.13
CA ASP A 139 -15.75 2.99 -12.92
C ASP A 139 -16.26 1.88 -11.99
N PRO A 140 -16.09 2.00 -10.66
CA PRO A 140 -16.65 1.02 -9.74
C PRO A 140 -18.17 0.94 -9.98
N ASN A 141 -18.57 -0.14 -10.65
CA ASN A 141 -19.96 -0.40 -10.96
C ASN A 141 -20.69 -0.74 -9.65
N LEU A 142 -22.00 -0.50 -9.59
CA LEU A 142 -22.82 -0.83 -8.42
C LEU A 142 -22.67 -2.30 -7.95
N ASP A 143 -22.23 -3.18 -8.85
CA ASP A 143 -22.01 -4.61 -8.62
C ASP A 143 -20.70 -4.96 -7.89
N TYR A 144 -19.79 -4.01 -7.66
CA TYR A 144 -18.52 -4.28 -6.96
C TYR A 144 -18.74 -4.78 -5.51
N ILE A 145 -19.81 -4.33 -4.86
CA ILE A 145 -20.18 -4.85 -3.54
C ILE A 145 -20.64 -6.32 -3.63
N GLU A 146 -21.35 -6.69 -4.70
CA GLU A 146 -21.78 -8.06 -4.94
C GLU A 146 -20.58 -8.98 -5.25
N GLU A 147 -19.58 -8.49 -5.98
CA GLU A 147 -18.31 -9.20 -6.20
C GLU A 147 -17.55 -9.43 -4.88
N LEU A 148 -17.45 -8.42 -4.03
CA LEU A 148 -16.83 -8.56 -2.70
C LEU A 148 -17.59 -9.53 -1.79
N LEU A 149 -18.92 -9.55 -1.89
CA LEU A 149 -19.78 -10.51 -1.19
C LEU A 149 -19.62 -11.93 -1.74
N SER A 150 -19.43 -12.10 -3.05
CA SER A 150 -19.09 -13.39 -3.66
C SER A 150 -17.74 -13.89 -3.16
N ALA A 151 -16.70 -13.06 -3.19
CA ALA A 151 -15.37 -13.41 -2.68
C ALA A 151 -15.38 -13.76 -1.18
N ALA A 152 -16.27 -13.13 -0.41
CA ALA A 152 -16.52 -13.50 0.98
C ALA A 152 -17.19 -14.88 1.10
N ALA A 153 -18.21 -15.15 0.29
CA ALA A 153 -18.90 -16.44 0.26
C ALA A 153 -17.96 -17.60 -0.17
N ASP A 154 -17.04 -17.33 -1.10
CA ASP A 154 -16.05 -18.28 -1.60
C ASP A 154 -14.89 -18.51 -0.59
N GLY A 155 -14.83 -17.72 0.49
CA GLY A 155 -13.85 -17.86 1.56
C GLY A 155 -12.54 -17.10 1.35
N ASP A 156 -12.42 -16.35 0.25
CA ASP A 156 -11.25 -15.52 -0.07
C ASP A 156 -11.17 -14.28 0.83
N VAL A 157 -12.31 -13.76 1.28
CA VAL A 157 -12.40 -12.64 2.24
C VAL A 157 -12.84 -13.15 3.62
N ARG A 158 -11.96 -13.00 4.63
CA ARG A 158 -12.26 -13.43 6.01
C ARG A 158 -13.24 -12.52 6.74
N HIS A 159 -13.08 -11.20 6.58
CA HIS A 159 -13.93 -10.18 7.21
C HIS A 159 -14.19 -9.03 6.22
N LEU A 160 -15.43 -8.60 6.09
CA LEU A 160 -15.86 -7.52 5.21
C LEU A 160 -16.66 -6.49 6.01
N LEU A 161 -16.39 -5.21 5.79
CA LEU A 161 -17.24 -4.11 6.23
C LEU A 161 -17.22 -3.02 5.15
N SER A 162 -18.37 -2.77 4.54
CA SER A 162 -18.59 -1.69 3.58
C SER A 162 -19.56 -0.68 4.17
N LEU A 163 -19.22 0.60 4.07
CA LEU A 163 -19.93 1.70 4.70
C LEU A 163 -20.33 2.75 3.67
N SER A 164 -21.58 3.22 3.75
CA SER A 164 -22.06 4.39 3.04
C SER A 164 -21.69 5.63 3.83
N LEU A 165 -20.95 6.55 3.21
CA LEU A 165 -20.56 7.78 3.88
C LEU A 165 -21.75 8.74 3.98
N PRO A 166 -22.01 9.31 5.18
CA PRO A 166 -23.03 10.33 5.32
C PRO A 166 -22.59 11.59 4.55
N VAL A 167 -23.53 12.19 3.84
CA VAL A 167 -23.32 13.43 3.06
C VAL A 167 -23.13 14.65 3.99
N ASP A 168 -23.54 14.53 5.25
CA ASP A 168 -23.48 15.60 6.24
C ASP A 168 -22.04 15.89 6.72
N LYS A 169 -21.78 17.15 7.10
CA LYS A 169 -20.51 17.59 7.69
C LYS A 169 -20.28 16.99 9.09
N GLN A 170 -19.92 15.71 9.15
CA GLN A 170 -19.42 15.06 10.35
C GLN A 170 -17.95 14.66 10.17
N LYS A 171 -17.19 14.63 11.26
CA LYS A 171 -15.82 14.11 11.24
C LYS A 171 -15.88 12.60 10.99
N THR A 172 -15.49 12.17 9.79
CA THR A 172 -15.54 10.77 9.31
C THR A 172 -14.96 9.77 10.31
N ALA A 173 -13.83 10.12 10.94
CA ALA A 173 -13.18 9.25 11.91
C ALA A 173 -14.02 9.01 13.18
N SER A 174 -14.66 10.04 13.73
CA SER A 174 -15.54 9.87 14.89
C SER A 174 -16.81 9.10 14.53
N TRP A 175 -17.29 9.25 13.30
CA TRP A 175 -18.46 8.52 12.80
C TRP A 175 -18.17 7.02 12.64
N ILE A 176 -17.06 6.65 11.98
CA ILE A 176 -16.61 5.25 11.84
C ILE A 176 -16.40 4.63 13.23
N GLN A 177 -15.73 5.33 14.15
CA GLN A 177 -15.49 4.83 15.50
C GLN A 177 -16.79 4.59 16.29
N LYS A 178 -17.80 5.44 16.11
CA LYS A 178 -19.12 5.26 16.75
C LYS A 178 -19.85 4.06 16.14
N LEU A 179 -19.83 3.93 14.82
CA LEU A 179 -20.49 2.84 14.10
C LEU A 179 -19.90 1.47 14.50
N LEU A 180 -18.57 1.36 14.58
CA LEU A 180 -17.89 0.14 15.02
C LEU A 180 -18.12 -0.24 16.48
N LYS A 181 -18.36 0.75 17.36
CA LYS A 181 -18.55 0.52 18.79
C LYS A 181 -19.98 0.15 19.17
N SER A 182 -20.97 0.49 18.34
CA SER A 182 -22.37 0.39 18.78
C SER A 182 -23.42 0.15 17.70
N ASP A 183 -23.12 0.23 16.40
CA ASP A 183 -24.19 0.29 15.40
C ASP A 183 -23.86 -0.35 14.03
N LEU A 184 -23.43 -1.62 14.04
CA LEU A 184 -23.26 -2.40 12.79
C LEU A 184 -24.59 -2.82 12.14
N LYS A 185 -25.74 -2.43 12.69
CA LYS A 185 -27.06 -2.62 12.09
C LYS A 185 -27.62 -1.33 11.47
N SER A 186 -26.81 -0.28 11.42
CA SER A 186 -27.16 1.00 10.80
C SER A 186 -27.38 0.86 9.30
N GLU A 187 -28.29 1.67 8.74
CA GLU A 187 -28.47 1.84 7.28
C GLU A 187 -27.19 2.30 6.56
N ALA A 188 -26.21 2.80 7.32
CA ALA A 188 -24.89 3.12 6.81
C ALA A 188 -24.03 1.90 6.46
N VAL A 189 -24.40 0.68 6.86
CA VAL A 189 -23.64 -0.53 6.51
C VAL A 189 -24.21 -1.11 5.22
N ILE A 190 -23.45 -0.99 4.12
CA ILE A 190 -23.85 -1.48 2.79
C ILE A 190 -23.65 -3.00 2.70
N ALA A 191 -22.56 -3.51 3.28
CA ALA A 191 -22.25 -4.94 3.30
C ALA A 191 -21.39 -5.30 4.51
N GLN A 192 -21.57 -6.51 5.04
CA GLN A 192 -20.73 -7.06 6.09
C GLN A 192 -20.59 -8.58 5.96
N TYR A 193 -19.43 -9.10 6.34
CA TYR A 193 -19.16 -10.55 6.38
C TYR A 193 -18.15 -10.88 7.48
N GLY A 194 -18.27 -12.07 8.08
CA GLY A 194 -17.37 -12.55 9.12
C GLY A 194 -17.54 -11.81 10.45
N GLN A 195 -16.43 -11.45 11.09
CA GLN A 195 -16.41 -10.69 12.35
C GLN A 195 -15.82 -9.30 12.12
N PRO A 196 -16.64 -8.28 11.78
CA PRO A 196 -16.13 -6.94 11.48
C PRO A 196 -15.35 -6.29 12.62
N HIS A 197 -15.60 -6.70 13.88
CA HIS A 197 -14.85 -6.24 15.05
C HIS A 197 -13.41 -6.76 15.11
N GLN A 198 -13.08 -7.80 14.33
CA GLN A 198 -11.73 -8.32 14.16
C GLN A 198 -10.96 -7.60 13.04
N ILE A 199 -11.62 -6.71 12.28
CA ILE A 199 -10.92 -5.85 11.32
C ILE A 199 -10.01 -4.92 12.12
N SER A 200 -8.71 -4.98 11.83
CA SER A 200 -7.70 -4.21 12.55
C SER A 200 -8.02 -2.71 12.52
N SER A 201 -7.92 -2.06 13.69
CA SER A 201 -8.01 -0.60 13.83
C SER A 201 -7.06 0.14 12.88
N THR A 202 -5.94 -0.47 12.51
CA THR A 202 -4.98 0.06 11.55
C THR A 202 -5.55 0.10 10.13
N ILE A 203 -6.27 -0.94 9.70
CA ILE A 203 -6.96 -0.98 8.39
C ILE A 203 -8.03 0.13 8.33
N LEU A 204 -8.75 0.37 9.43
CA LEU A 204 -9.75 1.42 9.54
C LEU A 204 -9.15 2.84 9.58
N LEU A 205 -7.93 2.98 10.08
CA LEU A 205 -7.17 4.23 10.05
C LEU A 205 -6.56 4.49 8.67
N ILE A 206 -6.22 3.44 7.92
CA ILE A 206 -5.67 3.54 6.56
C ILE A 206 -6.78 3.71 5.51
N SER A 207 -7.98 3.15 5.71
CA SER A 207 -9.14 3.43 4.84
C SER A 207 -9.55 4.91 4.87
N ARG A 208 -9.18 5.63 5.93
CA ARG A 208 -9.26 7.10 6.00
C ARG A 208 -8.45 7.81 4.90
N TRP A 209 -7.41 7.18 4.36
CA TRP A 209 -6.60 7.69 3.26
C TRP A 209 -7.18 7.34 1.87
N LEU A 210 -7.99 6.28 1.78
CA LEU A 210 -8.75 5.95 0.55
C LEU A 210 -9.98 6.86 0.38
N LEU A 211 -10.55 7.35 1.48
CA LEU A 211 -11.68 8.29 1.48
C LEU A 211 -11.23 9.76 1.34
N GLY A 212 -10.33 10.03 0.41
CA GLY A 212 -9.94 11.38 0.01
C GLY A 212 -11.08 12.18 -0.63
N LEU A 213 -12.15 12.44 0.13
CA LEU A 213 -13.26 13.31 -0.22
C LEU A 213 -13.39 14.38 0.86
N ASP A 214 -12.96 15.58 0.44
CA ASP A 214 -13.23 16.89 1.00
C ASP A 214 -12.94 17.16 2.48
N ILE A 215 -11.73 17.69 2.72
CA ILE A 215 -11.50 18.67 3.79
C ILE A 215 -10.91 19.94 3.17
N PHE A 216 -11.64 20.52 2.21
CA PHE A 216 -11.65 21.97 1.99
C PHE A 216 -13.11 22.45 1.98
N ARG A 217 -13.55 22.90 3.15
CA ARG A 217 -14.03 24.27 3.29
C ARG A 217 -13.33 24.89 4.49
#